data_AF-A0A2L2LC09-F1
#
_entry.id   AF-A0A2L2LC09-F1
#
_cell.length_a   1.000
_cell.length_b   1.000
_cell.length_c   1.000
_cell.angle_alpha   90.00
_cell.angle_beta   90.00
_cell.angle_gamma   90.00
#
_symmetry.space_group_name_H-M   'P 1'
#
loop_
_entity.id
_entity.type
_entity.pdbx_description
1 polymer ?
#
loop_
_entity_poly.entity_id
_entity_poly.type
_entity_poly.pdbx_seq_one_letter_code
_entity_poly.pdbx_strand_id
1 'polypeptide(L)'
;MMDLSKTPRCAAYLKAMRGKPDEAGMNEYWLALCVAESFSEKALKKFGGINFHVMKGPALLMRMEEFLEYHSKDRAKPSKKMKMTASPLDAITAAVSNEEIEAAKTPKGAWKAAQLAKWGVSWPPPNGWRKKLVSNYEHSIAGSA
;
A
#
# COMPACT_ATOMS: atom_id res chain seq x y z
N MET A 1 -32.85 17.60 10.15
CA MET A 1 -32.36 16.23 9.85
C MET A 1 -31.32 16.36 8.76
N MET A 2 -30.04 16.11 9.07
CA MET A 2 -28.94 16.29 8.12
C MET A 2 -29.03 15.22 7.03
N ASP A 3 -29.08 15.62 5.75
CA ASP A 3 -29.09 14.69 4.62
C ASP A 3 -27.66 14.26 4.28
N LEU A 4 -27.06 13.44 5.14
CA LEU A 4 -25.74 12.83 4.94
C LEU A 4 -25.72 11.81 3.78
N SER A 5 -26.90 11.49 3.22
CA SER A 5 -27.09 10.64 2.05
C SER A 5 -26.33 11.14 0.82
N LYS A 6 -26.16 12.46 0.71
CA LYS A 6 -25.44 13.11 -0.41
C LYS A 6 -23.93 13.14 -0.23
N THR A 7 -23.43 12.83 0.97
CA THR A 7 -22.00 12.84 1.30
C THR A 7 -21.59 11.57 2.05
N PRO A 8 -21.72 10.38 1.42
CA PRO A 8 -21.43 9.09 2.04
C PRO A 8 -19.98 8.91 2.54
N ARG A 9 -18.96 9.48 1.89
CA ARG A 9 -17.55 9.32 2.32
C ARG A 9 -17.22 10.25 3.47
N CYS A 10 -17.73 11.49 3.49
CA CYS A 10 -17.67 12.33 4.68
C CYS A 10 -18.36 11.66 5.87
N ALA A 11 -19.54 11.07 5.67
CA ALA A 11 -20.24 10.32 6.73
C ALA A 11 -19.43 9.12 7.22
N ALA A 12 -18.83 8.35 6.32
CA ALA A 12 -17.95 7.22 6.66
C ALA A 12 -16.70 7.68 7.44
N TYR A 13 -16.10 8.80 7.04
CA TYR A 13 -14.93 9.37 7.69
C TYR A 13 -15.23 9.85 9.11
N LEU A 14 -16.34 10.58 9.28
CA LEU A 14 -16.82 11.02 10.59
C LEU A 14 -17.16 9.84 11.51
N LYS A 15 -17.79 8.79 10.95
CA LYS A 15 -18.07 7.53 11.66
C LYS A 15 -16.80 6.83 12.12
N ALA A 16 -15.75 6.81 11.29
CA ALA A 16 -14.45 6.25 11.64
C ALA A 16 -13.74 7.06 12.75
N MET A 17 -13.93 8.38 12.78
CA MET A 17 -13.41 9.26 13.82
C MET A 17 -14.20 9.23 15.14
N ARG A 18 -15.23 8.38 15.25
CA ARG A 18 -16.15 8.31 16.40
C ARG A 18 -16.82 9.64 16.77
N GLY A 19 -16.89 10.61 15.85
CA GLY A 19 -17.73 11.79 16.05
C GLY A 19 -19.18 11.33 16.09
N LYS A 20 -19.89 11.55 17.20
CA LYS A 20 -21.33 11.27 17.27
C LYS A 20 -22.04 12.39 16.49
N PRO A 21 -22.62 12.12 15.31
CA PRO A 21 -23.29 13.16 14.52
C PRO A 21 -24.67 13.54 15.10
N ASP A 22 -25.00 13.05 16.30
CA ASP A 22 -26.33 13.10 16.93
C ASP A 22 -26.39 14.11 18.10
N GLU A 23 -25.56 15.15 18.08
CA GLU A 23 -25.71 16.29 18.98
C GLU A 23 -26.39 17.45 18.25
N ALA A 24 -27.40 18.05 18.90
CA ALA A 24 -28.30 19.08 18.35
C ALA A 24 -27.63 20.41 17.94
N GLY A 25 -26.29 20.47 17.88
CA GLY A 25 -25.50 21.61 17.41
C GLY A 25 -24.56 21.32 16.23
N MET A 26 -24.46 20.07 15.76
CA MET A 26 -23.55 19.69 14.66
C MET A 26 -24.13 20.08 13.29
N ASN A 27 -23.99 21.34 12.93
CA ASN A 27 -24.34 21.85 11.60
C ASN A 27 -23.39 21.26 10.53
N GLU A 28 -23.83 21.09 9.28
CA GLU A 28 -22.99 20.56 8.19
C GLU A 28 -21.64 21.30 8.02
N TYR A 29 -21.60 22.58 8.39
CA TYR A 29 -20.37 23.39 8.43
C TYR A 29 -19.35 22.86 9.45
N TRP A 30 -19.82 22.53 10.67
CA TRP A 30 -18.99 21.95 11.72
C TRP A 30 -18.42 20.59 11.31
N LEU A 31 -19.23 19.77 10.65
CA LEU A 31 -18.79 18.49 10.11
C LEU A 31 -17.70 18.68 9.05
N ALA A 32 -17.90 19.62 8.13
CA ALA A 32 -16.91 19.93 7.12
C ALA A 32 -15.59 20.45 7.73
N LEU A 33 -15.66 21.24 8.81
CA LEU A 33 -14.47 21.71 9.53
C LEU A 33 -13.71 20.56 10.20
N CYS A 34 -14.42 19.65 10.87
CA CYS A 34 -13.83 18.47 11.52
C CYS A 34 -13.11 17.57 10.49
N VAL A 35 -13.73 17.37 9.32
CA VAL A 35 -13.09 16.64 8.23
C VAL A 35 -11.88 17.43 7.72
N ALA A 36 -11.98 18.74 7.49
CA ALA A 36 -10.91 19.60 6.99
C ALA A 36 -9.66 19.59 7.88
N GLU A 37 -9.84 19.66 9.20
CA GLU A 37 -8.76 19.68 10.20
C GLU A 37 -7.85 18.45 10.09
N SER A 38 -8.40 17.31 9.66
CA SER A 38 -7.64 16.08 9.50
C SER A 38 -6.71 16.07 8.27
N PHE A 39 -6.77 17.09 7.41
CA PHE A 39 -5.98 17.18 6.18
C PHE A 39 -5.06 18.40 6.17
N SER A 40 -3.85 18.23 5.63
CA SER A 40 -2.89 19.32 5.50
C SER A 40 -3.33 20.36 4.46
N GLU A 41 -3.04 21.63 4.72
CA GLU A 41 -3.27 22.77 3.81
C GLU A 41 -2.71 22.53 2.40
N LYS A 42 -1.60 21.79 2.29
CA LYS A 42 -1.00 21.41 0.99
C LYS A 42 -1.93 20.50 0.17
N ALA A 43 -2.63 19.57 0.81
CA ALA A 43 -3.57 18.68 0.14
C ALA A 43 -4.80 19.46 -0.34
N LEU A 44 -5.32 20.35 0.52
CA LEU A 44 -6.43 21.23 0.19
C LEU A 44 -6.09 22.17 -0.98
N LYS A 45 -4.88 22.73 -1.00
CA LYS A 45 -4.41 23.59 -2.10
C LYS A 45 -4.29 22.82 -3.43
N LYS A 46 -3.84 21.56 -3.39
CA LYS A 46 -3.70 20.70 -4.58
C LYS A 46 -5.05 20.39 -5.25
N PHE A 47 -6.13 20.33 -4.48
CA PHE A 47 -7.49 20.14 -4.98
C PHE A 47 -8.11 21.42 -5.59
N GLY A 48 -7.48 22.58 -5.42
CA GLY A 48 -8.01 23.88 -5.84
C GLY A 48 -8.53 24.75 -4.70
N GLY A 49 -8.27 24.36 -3.45
CA GLY A 49 -8.66 25.11 -2.25
C GLY A 49 -10.12 24.91 -1.85
N ILE A 50 -10.38 25.02 -0.55
CA ILE A 50 -11.74 25.01 0.01
C ILE A 50 -11.94 26.37 0.70
N ASN A 51 -12.96 27.12 0.25
CA ASN A 51 -13.24 28.46 0.76
C ASN A 51 -14.31 28.39 1.87
N PHE A 52 -13.85 28.23 3.12
CA PHE A 52 -14.70 28.18 4.32
C PHE A 52 -15.46 29.48 4.60
N HIS A 53 -14.99 30.63 4.08
CA HIS A 53 -15.60 31.94 4.29
C HIS A 53 -16.80 32.21 3.35
N VAL A 54 -16.87 31.54 2.21
CA VAL A 54 -17.88 31.82 1.16
C VAL A 54 -18.94 30.73 1.09
N MET A 55 -18.57 29.47 1.35
CA MET A 55 -19.48 28.34 1.23
C MET A 55 -20.27 28.10 2.52
N LYS A 56 -21.59 27.94 2.40
CA LYS A 56 -22.47 27.54 3.51
C LYS A 56 -22.42 26.03 3.73
N GLY A 57 -22.78 25.60 4.94
CA GLY A 57 -22.70 24.20 5.44
C GLY A 57 -22.85 23.08 4.40
N PRO A 58 -23.97 22.99 3.65
CA PRO A 58 -24.17 21.90 2.70
C PRO A 58 -23.23 21.95 1.49
N ALA A 59 -22.94 23.16 0.97
CA ALA A 59 -22.01 23.32 -0.16
C ALA A 59 -20.56 23.00 0.25
N LEU A 60 -20.19 23.35 1.47
CA LEU A 60 -18.88 23.08 2.02
C LEU A 60 -18.67 21.57 2.25
N LEU A 61 -19.68 20.87 2.77
CA LEU A 61 -19.63 19.42 2.97
C LEU A 61 -19.58 18.67 1.63
N MET A 62 -20.33 19.09 0.62
CA MET A 62 -20.22 18.53 -0.74
C MET A 62 -18.83 18.77 -1.35
N ARG A 63 -18.25 19.95 -1.14
CA ARG A 63 -16.88 20.23 -1.62
C ARG A 63 -15.85 19.36 -0.91
N MET A 64 -16.05 19.10 0.37
CA MET A 64 -15.23 18.18 1.14
C MET A 64 -15.39 16.72 0.67
N GLU A 65 -16.59 16.32 0.27
CA GLU A 65 -16.83 14.99 -0.30
C GLU A 65 -16.05 14.77 -1.61
N GLU A 66 -16.09 15.76 -2.49
CA GLU A 66 -15.31 15.75 -3.73
C GLU A 66 -13.79 15.74 -3.42
N PHE A 67 -13.36 16.46 -2.39
CA PHE A 67 -11.98 16.40 -1.91
C PHE A 67 -11.59 15.02 -1.40
N LEU A 68 -12.44 14.36 -0.60
CA LEU A 68 -12.20 12.99 -0.13
C LEU A 68 -12.13 12.00 -1.29
N GLU A 69 -12.93 12.20 -2.34
CA GLU A 69 -12.83 11.41 -3.56
C GLU A 69 -11.49 11.63 -4.27
N TYR A 70 -11.06 12.87 -4.45
CA TYR A 70 -9.76 13.20 -5.04
C TYR A 70 -8.60 12.62 -4.24
N HIS A 71 -8.62 12.77 -2.92
CA HIS A 71 -7.58 12.28 -2.01
C HIS A 71 -7.58 10.74 -1.93
N SER A 72 -8.76 10.12 -1.94
CA SER A 72 -8.91 8.66 -2.03
C SER A 72 -8.35 8.14 -3.35
N LYS A 73 -8.58 8.82 -4.48
CA LYS A 73 -7.98 8.48 -5.78
C LYS A 73 -6.45 8.64 -5.75
N ASP A 74 -5.90 9.64 -5.07
CA ASP A 74 -4.44 9.79 -4.90
C ASP A 74 -3.83 8.69 -4.02
N ARG A 75 -4.57 8.20 -3.02
CA ARG A 75 -4.20 7.03 -2.19
C ARG A 75 -4.45 5.69 -2.88
N ALA A 76 -5.43 5.63 -3.78
CA ALA A 76 -5.77 4.49 -4.62
C ALA A 76 -4.91 4.43 -5.89
N LYS A 77 -4.12 5.46 -6.19
CA LYS A 77 -2.98 5.30 -7.09
C LYS A 77 -2.13 4.20 -6.46
N PRO A 78 -1.89 3.09 -7.18
CA PRO A 78 -0.98 2.08 -6.67
C PRO A 78 0.31 2.82 -6.39
N SER A 79 0.72 2.84 -5.12
CA SER A 79 2.09 3.20 -4.80
C SER A 79 2.93 2.40 -5.78
N LYS A 80 3.83 3.03 -6.53
CA LYS A 80 4.67 2.37 -7.54
C LYS A 80 5.56 1.24 -6.97
N LYS A 81 5.35 0.88 -5.70
CA LYS A 81 5.78 -0.31 -4.97
C LYS A 81 4.61 -0.93 -4.18
N MET A 82 3.74 -1.68 -4.83
CA MET A 82 3.10 -2.86 -4.23
C MET A 82 2.53 -3.73 -5.36
N LYS A 83 3.42 -4.27 -6.19
CA LYS A 83 3.06 -5.45 -6.96
C LYS A 83 3.07 -6.60 -5.97
N MET A 84 1.90 -7.12 -5.62
CA MET A 84 1.76 -8.46 -5.07
C MET A 84 2.11 -9.46 -6.18
N THR A 85 3.36 -9.45 -6.62
CA THR A 85 3.96 -10.61 -7.29
C THR A 85 4.61 -11.39 -6.17
N ALA A 86 4.36 -12.69 -6.11
CA ALA A 86 5.11 -13.61 -5.25
C ALA A 86 6.59 -13.16 -5.24
N SER A 87 7.15 -13.01 -4.04
CA SER A 87 8.54 -12.58 -3.90
C SER A 87 9.41 -13.38 -4.89
N PRO A 88 10.36 -12.78 -5.62
CA PRO A 88 11.21 -13.54 -6.55
C PRO A 88 12.02 -14.65 -5.86
N LEU A 89 12.02 -14.70 -4.53
CA LEU A 89 12.51 -15.80 -3.71
C LEU A 89 11.55 -17.00 -3.63
N ASP A 90 10.26 -16.81 -3.85
CA ASP A 90 9.23 -17.85 -3.83
C ASP A 90 9.22 -18.68 -5.12
N ALA A 91 9.70 -18.10 -6.23
CA ALA A 91 9.94 -18.83 -7.48
C ALA A 91 11.10 -19.84 -7.38
N ILE A 92 11.91 -19.76 -6.31
CA ILE A 92 13.05 -20.65 -6.07
C ILE A 92 12.53 -21.89 -5.36
N THR A 93 12.31 -22.96 -6.13
CA THR A 93 11.86 -24.27 -5.62
C THR A 93 12.99 -25.31 -5.59
N ALA A 94 14.18 -24.98 -6.09
CA ALA A 94 15.32 -25.89 -6.10
C ALA A 94 15.94 -26.04 -4.70
N ALA A 95 16.34 -27.25 -4.35
CA ALA A 95 17.05 -27.58 -3.12
C ALA A 95 18.53 -27.81 -3.46
N VAL A 96 19.39 -26.84 -3.13
CA VAL A 96 20.82 -26.87 -3.49
C VAL A 96 21.65 -26.47 -2.28
N SER A 97 22.63 -27.29 -1.91
CA SER A 97 23.57 -27.02 -0.81
C SER A 97 24.50 -25.85 -1.11
N ASN A 98 25.05 -25.23 -0.06
CA ASN A 98 26.01 -24.14 -0.22
C ASN A 98 27.25 -24.59 -1.05
N GLU A 99 27.73 -25.81 -0.83
CA GLU A 99 28.89 -26.37 -1.55
C GLU A 99 28.65 -26.46 -3.06
N GLU A 100 27.48 -26.92 -3.49
CA GLU A 100 27.09 -27.00 -4.91
C GLU A 100 26.93 -25.59 -5.52
N ILE A 101 26.40 -24.63 -4.75
CA ILE A 101 26.35 -23.23 -5.19
C ILE A 101 27.76 -22.68 -5.41
N GLU A 102 28.71 -23.01 -4.54
CA GLU A 102 30.11 -22.57 -4.66
C GLU A 102 30.88 -23.31 -5.74
N ALA A 103 30.60 -24.59 -5.99
CA ALA A 103 31.14 -25.35 -7.11
C ALA A 103 30.69 -24.78 -8.47
N ALA A 104 29.46 -24.27 -8.54
CA ALA A 104 28.92 -23.61 -9.72
C ALA A 104 29.44 -22.17 -9.94
N LYS A 105 30.30 -21.65 -9.04
CA LYS A 105 30.90 -20.32 -9.13
C LYS A 105 31.92 -20.29 -10.28
N THR A 106 31.82 -19.30 -11.15
CA THR A 106 32.80 -19.09 -12.22
C THR A 106 34.13 -18.57 -11.64
N PRO A 107 35.28 -18.71 -12.33
CA PRO A 107 36.58 -18.20 -11.85
C PRO A 107 36.59 -16.68 -11.58
N LYS A 108 35.63 -15.93 -12.14
CA LYS A 108 35.42 -14.49 -11.85
C LYS A 108 34.58 -14.23 -10.59
N GLY A 109 34.17 -15.27 -9.88
CA GLY A 109 33.36 -15.19 -8.67
C GLY A 109 31.86 -14.94 -8.89
N ALA A 110 31.40 -14.94 -10.14
CA ALA A 110 29.99 -14.74 -10.50
C ALA A 110 29.29 -16.05 -10.89
N TRP A 111 27.96 -16.04 -10.91
CA TRP A 111 27.13 -17.14 -11.43
C TRP A 111 26.52 -16.76 -12.77
N LYS A 112 26.47 -17.71 -13.70
CA LYS A 112 25.82 -17.51 -15.01
C LYS A 112 24.31 -17.49 -14.84
N ALA A 113 23.62 -16.59 -15.55
CA ALA A 113 22.16 -16.51 -15.57
C ALA A 113 21.50 -17.85 -15.92
N ALA A 114 22.07 -18.61 -16.86
CA ALA A 114 21.57 -19.94 -17.24
C ALA A 114 21.67 -20.97 -16.10
N GLN A 115 22.68 -20.88 -15.23
CA GLN A 115 22.81 -21.75 -14.06
C GLN A 115 21.81 -21.35 -12.98
N LEU A 116 21.68 -20.05 -12.72
CA LEU A 116 20.69 -19.52 -11.78
C LEU A 116 19.25 -19.88 -12.20
N ALA A 117 18.95 -19.81 -13.49
CA ALA A 117 17.65 -20.19 -14.04
C ALA A 117 17.32 -21.67 -13.82
N LYS A 118 18.32 -22.58 -13.85
CA LYS A 118 18.11 -24.00 -13.51
C LYS A 118 17.65 -24.19 -12.06
N TRP A 119 18.01 -23.28 -11.17
CA TRP A 119 17.58 -23.28 -9.78
C TRP A 119 16.30 -22.46 -9.53
N GLY A 120 15.67 -21.92 -10.59
CA GLY A 120 14.51 -21.03 -10.48
C GLY A 120 14.84 -19.60 -10.02
N VAL A 121 16.12 -19.24 -9.97
CA VAL A 121 16.55 -17.89 -9.58
C VAL A 121 16.45 -16.96 -10.79
N SER A 122 15.55 -15.99 -10.72
CA SER A 122 15.38 -14.96 -11.75
C SER A 122 16.64 -14.09 -11.88
N TRP A 123 16.94 -13.63 -13.11
CA TRP A 123 18.00 -12.65 -13.37
C TRP A 123 17.41 -11.23 -13.42
N PRO A 124 17.98 -10.23 -12.72
CA PRO A 124 19.11 -10.29 -11.80
C PRO A 124 18.79 -11.03 -10.48
N PRO A 125 19.79 -11.69 -9.86
CA PRO A 125 19.56 -12.48 -8.65
C PRO A 125 19.00 -11.61 -7.52
N PRO A 126 17.84 -11.95 -6.94
CA PRO A 126 17.25 -11.21 -5.83
C PRO A 126 18.09 -11.40 -4.56
N ASN A 127 18.13 -10.39 -3.69
CA ASN A 127 18.88 -10.50 -2.44
C ASN A 127 18.38 -11.69 -1.61
N GLY A 128 19.30 -12.53 -1.12
CA GLY A 128 18.97 -13.72 -0.31
C GLY A 128 18.67 -15.01 -1.07
N TRP A 129 18.81 -15.06 -2.41
CA TRP A 129 18.56 -16.29 -3.20
C TRP A 129 19.37 -17.51 -2.72
N ARG A 130 20.64 -17.31 -2.32
CA ARG A 130 21.52 -18.38 -1.79
C ARG A 130 20.93 -18.99 -0.52
N LYS A 131 20.45 -18.16 0.41
CA LYS A 131 19.83 -18.62 1.67
C LYS A 131 18.57 -19.43 1.42
N LYS A 132 17.77 -19.06 0.42
CA LYS A 132 16.54 -19.79 0.06
C LYS A 132 16.85 -21.19 -0.48
N LEU A 133 17.86 -21.33 -1.34
CA LEU A 133 18.30 -22.64 -1.86
C LEU A 133 18.79 -23.57 -0.74
N VAL A 134 19.63 -23.04 0.16
CA VAL A 134 20.16 -23.79 1.30
C VAL A 134 19.04 -24.20 2.26
N SER A 135 18.12 -23.27 2.58
CA SER A 135 16.97 -23.58 3.44
C SER A 135 16.06 -24.64 2.84
N ASN A 136 15.85 -24.65 1.53
CA ASN A 136 15.06 -25.69 0.86
C ASN A 136 15.78 -27.06 0.87
N TYR A 137 17.11 -27.04 0.76
CA TYR A 137 17.92 -28.25 0.93
C TYR A 137 17.84 -28.80 2.37
N GLU A 138 17.98 -27.93 3.38
CA GLU A 138 17.82 -28.28 4.80
C GLU A 138 16.42 -28.85 5.10
N HIS A 139 15.37 -28.27 4.51
CA HIS A 139 14.02 -28.78 4.69
C HIS A 139 13.80 -30.15 4.01
N SER A 140 14.41 -30.36 2.84
CA SER A 140 14.34 -31.65 2.12
C SER A 140 15.03 -32.78 2.88
N ILE A 141 16.20 -32.51 3.49
CA ILE A 141 16.90 -33.50 4.32
C ILE A 141 16.18 -33.77 5.65
N ALA A 142 15.57 -32.74 6.25
CA ALA A 142 14.88 -32.86 7.54
C ALA A 142 13.52 -33.57 7.44
N GLY A 143 12.86 -33.52 6.28
CA GLY A 143 11.62 -34.25 6.02
C GLY A 143 11.80 -35.74 5.68
N SER A 144 13.05 -36.21 5.54
CA SER A 144 13.38 -37.59 5.15
C SER A 144 13.98 -38.41 6.32
N ALA A 145 13.87 -37.94 7.56
CA ALA A 145 14.37 -38.60 8.77
C ALA A 145 13.24 -39.05 9.69
#